data_AF-A0A2E5KPF4-F1
#
_entry.id   AF-A0A2E5KPF4-F1
#
_cell.length_a   1.000
_cell.length_b   1.000
_cell.length_c   1.000
_cell.angle_alpha   90.00
_cell.angle_beta   90.00
_cell.angle_gamma   90.00
#
_symmetry.space_group_name_H-M   'P 1'
#
loop_
_entity.id
_entity.type
_entity.pdbx_description
1 polymer ?
#
loop_
_entity_poly.entity_id
_entity_poly.type
_entity_poly.pdbx_seq_one_letter_code
_entity_poly.pdbx_strand_id
1 'polypeptide(L)'
;MFGRDREMKNLQKLLGVVAVTAGFGWFVQAGAVSLSDYTIEQLLSPCFESDNDARWGAAAEAECEQYLRGFTDAYLLTRNNQDICLPEQNRDDEVRWAFMKCAKQNFGERRRPAAEGVLATLKQAFPCK
;
A
#
# COMPACT_ATOMS: atom_id res chain seq x y z
N MET A 1 23.54 -35.67 61.44
CA MET A 1 24.96 -35.29 61.29
C MET A 1 25.07 -34.25 60.18
N PHE A 2 25.60 -33.09 60.56
CA PHE A 2 26.20 -31.97 59.80
C PHE A 2 25.97 -31.78 58.29
N GLY A 3 25.55 -30.56 57.94
CA GLY A 3 25.64 -29.98 56.59
C GLY A 3 25.10 -28.55 56.51
N ARG A 4 25.58 -27.65 57.39
CA ARG A 4 25.47 -26.19 57.24
C ARG A 4 26.53 -25.72 56.24
N ASP A 5 26.26 -24.60 55.57
CA ASP A 5 27.20 -23.73 54.86
C ASP A 5 27.43 -24.02 53.36
N ARG A 6 26.55 -23.45 52.53
CA ARG A 6 27.01 -22.55 51.46
C ARG A 6 25.94 -21.55 51.04
N GLU A 7 26.31 -20.28 51.17
CA GLU A 7 25.83 -19.14 50.39
C GLU A 7 24.44 -18.55 50.73
N MET A 8 24.39 -17.93 51.90
CA MET A 8 23.84 -16.58 51.93
C MET A 8 24.81 -15.64 51.18
N LYS A 9 24.36 -15.04 50.07
CA LYS A 9 24.62 -13.64 49.69
C LYS A 9 24.07 -13.34 48.28
N ASN A 10 23.22 -12.32 48.20
CA ASN A 10 22.90 -11.54 47.00
C ASN A 10 22.17 -12.30 45.88
N LEU A 11 20.82 -12.25 45.79
CA LEU A 11 20.19 -11.13 45.07
C LEU A 11 18.70 -10.98 45.47
N GLN A 12 18.45 -10.65 46.74
CA GLN A 12 17.16 -10.15 47.22
C GLN A 12 16.89 -8.67 46.82
N LYS A 13 17.43 -8.20 45.70
CA LYS A 13 17.26 -6.80 45.27
C LYS A 13 16.96 -6.72 43.78
N LEU A 14 15.67 -6.80 43.48
CA LEU A 14 14.92 -5.99 42.50
C LEU A 14 13.53 -6.65 42.43
N LEU A 15 12.63 -6.42 43.40
CA LEU A 15 11.71 -5.27 43.41
C LEU A 15 11.18 -5.01 41.98
N GLY A 16 9.92 -5.24 41.63
CA GLY A 16 8.79 -5.60 42.46
C GLY A 16 7.69 -6.19 41.59
N VAL A 17 7.01 -7.18 42.15
CA VAL A 17 5.68 -7.56 41.73
C VAL A 17 4.77 -6.39 42.11
N VAL A 18 4.44 -5.55 41.13
CA VAL A 18 3.37 -4.57 41.25
C VAL A 18 2.20 -5.13 40.44
N ALA A 19 1.26 -5.74 41.15
CA ALA A 19 -0.07 -6.01 40.63
C ALA A 19 -0.81 -4.68 40.50
N VAL A 20 -1.14 -4.26 39.28
CA VAL A 20 -2.03 -3.12 39.02
C VAL A 20 -3.04 -3.50 37.93
N THR A 21 -4.28 -3.63 38.40
CA THR A 21 -5.58 -3.49 37.74
C THR A 21 -5.92 -4.40 36.54
N ALA A 22 -6.82 -5.35 36.82
CA ALA A 22 -7.76 -5.90 35.86
C ALA A 22 -8.74 -4.78 35.40
N GLY A 23 -8.25 -3.89 34.54
CA GLY A 23 -9.10 -3.08 33.67
C GLY A 23 -9.25 -3.85 32.37
N PHE A 24 -10.50 -4.09 31.94
CA PHE A 24 -10.85 -4.57 30.61
C PHE A 24 -10.45 -3.48 29.59
N GLY A 25 -9.15 -3.31 29.37
CA GLY A 25 -8.59 -2.50 28.32
C GLY A 25 -8.84 -3.25 27.02
N TRP A 26 -9.84 -2.80 26.28
CA TRP A 26 -10.00 -3.19 24.88
C TRP A 26 -8.76 -2.69 24.16
N PHE A 27 -7.74 -3.55 24.04
CA PHE A 27 -6.65 -3.31 23.12
C PHE A 27 -7.29 -3.27 21.74
N VAL A 28 -7.48 -2.06 21.20
CA VAL A 28 -7.75 -1.88 19.78
C VAL A 28 -6.50 -2.40 19.08
N GLN A 29 -6.54 -3.66 18.66
CA GLN A 29 -5.56 -4.22 17.76
C GLN A 29 -5.72 -3.42 16.46
N ALA A 30 -4.87 -2.41 16.26
CA ALA A 30 -4.75 -1.76 14.97
C ALA A 30 -4.33 -2.85 13.98
N GLY A 31 -5.29 -3.35 13.21
CA GLY A 31 -5.00 -4.29 12.13
C GLY A 31 -4.06 -3.61 11.15
N ALA A 32 -2.89 -4.19 10.93
CA ALA A 32 -2.02 -3.74 9.85
C ALA A 32 -2.79 -3.94 8.53
N VAL A 33 -3.05 -2.85 7.81
CA VAL A 33 -3.60 -2.93 6.46
C VAL A 33 -2.49 -3.45 5.56
N SER A 34 -2.59 -4.71 5.13
CA SER A 34 -1.72 -5.25 4.09
C SER A 34 -2.24 -4.78 2.74
N LEU A 35 -1.40 -4.09 1.97
CA LEU A 35 -1.68 -3.83 0.57
C LEU A 35 -1.52 -5.12 -0.25
N SER A 36 -2.12 -5.15 -1.43
CA SER A 36 -1.97 -6.26 -2.37
C SER A 36 -0.51 -6.41 -2.80
N ASP A 37 -0.05 -7.64 -2.97
CA ASP A 37 1.24 -7.96 -3.57
C ASP A 37 1.29 -7.67 -5.09
N TYR A 38 0.17 -7.26 -5.69
CA TYR A 38 0.12 -6.82 -7.09
C TYR A 38 0.93 -5.53 -7.26
N THR A 39 2.01 -5.61 -8.03
CA THR A 39 3.03 -4.57 -8.14
C THR A 39 2.80 -3.61 -9.30
N ILE A 40 3.47 -2.47 -9.28
CA ILE A 40 3.47 -1.50 -10.40
C ILE A 40 3.97 -2.17 -11.69
N GLU A 41 4.98 -3.04 -11.62
CA GLU A 41 5.48 -3.79 -12.79
C GLU A 41 4.39 -4.68 -13.39
N GLN A 42 3.66 -5.40 -12.54
CA GLN A 42 2.58 -6.28 -12.97
C GLN A 42 1.41 -5.51 -13.57
N LEU A 43 1.05 -4.34 -13.02
CA LEU A 43 0.04 -3.48 -13.63
C LEU A 43 0.54 -2.82 -14.92
N LEU A 44 1.83 -2.49 -15.00
CA LEU A 44 2.39 -1.82 -16.18
C LEU A 44 2.38 -2.72 -17.42
N SER A 45 2.63 -4.02 -17.25
CA SER A 45 2.65 -5.00 -18.35
C SER A 45 1.39 -4.95 -19.24
N PRO A 46 0.17 -5.07 -18.70
CA PRO A 46 -1.04 -5.02 -19.51
C PRO A 46 -1.35 -3.64 -20.12
N CYS A 47 -0.73 -2.56 -19.64
CA CYS A 47 -1.02 -1.20 -20.14
C CYS A 47 -0.37 -0.87 -21.50
N PHE A 48 0.57 -1.68 -21.99
CA PHE A 48 1.20 -1.49 -23.29
C PHE A 48 0.42 -2.19 -24.41
N GLU A 49 -0.27 -1.42 -25.25
CA GLU A 49 -1.03 -1.92 -26.40
C GLU A 49 -0.15 -2.69 -27.42
N SER A 50 1.13 -2.30 -27.58
CA SER A 50 2.02 -2.88 -28.60
C SER A 50 2.60 -4.25 -28.26
N ASP A 51 2.58 -4.64 -26.98
CA ASP A 51 3.35 -5.79 -26.49
C ASP A 51 2.47 -7.04 -26.27
N ASN A 52 1.17 -6.95 -26.56
CA ASN A 52 0.22 -8.04 -26.39
C ASN A 52 -0.09 -8.76 -27.73
N ASP A 53 -0.10 -10.10 -27.75
CA ASP A 53 -0.61 -10.90 -28.88
C ASP A 53 -2.06 -10.48 -29.17
N ALA A 54 -2.48 -10.40 -30.43
CA ALA A 54 -3.83 -9.98 -30.86
C ALA A 54 -4.98 -10.72 -30.14
N ARG A 55 -4.75 -11.90 -29.59
CA ARG A 55 -5.73 -12.66 -28.77
C ARG A 55 -5.77 -12.23 -27.30
N TRP A 56 -4.69 -11.65 -26.79
CA TRP A 56 -4.51 -11.23 -25.41
C TRP A 56 -4.55 -9.71 -25.24
N GLY A 57 -4.39 -8.93 -26.32
CA GLY A 57 -4.41 -7.46 -26.31
C GLY A 57 -5.66 -6.89 -25.66
N ALA A 58 -6.85 -7.33 -26.09
CA ALA A 58 -8.10 -6.83 -25.54
C ALA A 58 -8.29 -7.20 -24.05
N ALA A 59 -7.81 -8.37 -23.61
CA ALA A 59 -7.91 -8.79 -22.22
C ALA A 59 -6.92 -8.03 -21.32
N ALA A 60 -5.69 -7.82 -21.82
CA ALA A 60 -4.66 -7.07 -21.13
C ALA A 60 -5.04 -5.58 -21.02
N GLU A 61 -5.49 -4.96 -22.11
CA GLU A 61 -6.00 -3.58 -22.08
C GLU A 61 -7.14 -3.43 -21.06
N ALA A 62 -8.09 -4.37 -21.07
CA ALA A 62 -9.18 -4.38 -20.09
C ALA A 62 -8.70 -4.53 -18.65
N GLU A 63 -7.66 -5.33 -18.37
CA GLU A 63 -7.08 -5.46 -17.02
C GLU A 63 -6.50 -4.13 -16.53
N CYS A 64 -5.67 -3.48 -17.35
CA CYS A 64 -5.05 -2.20 -17.00
C CYS A 64 -6.13 -1.12 -16.76
N GLU A 65 -7.07 -0.97 -17.70
CA GLU A 65 -8.11 0.05 -17.63
C GLU A 65 -9.03 -0.17 -16.42
N GLN A 66 -9.45 -1.41 -16.15
CA GLN A 66 -10.34 -1.70 -15.03
C GLN A 66 -9.66 -1.46 -13.68
N TYR A 67 -8.39 -1.79 -13.53
CA TYR A 67 -7.65 -1.51 -12.30
C TYR A 67 -7.56 0.00 -12.05
N LEU A 68 -7.16 0.77 -13.05
CA LEU A 68 -6.99 2.22 -12.94
C LEU A 68 -8.33 2.95 -12.74
N ARG A 69 -9.38 2.54 -13.46
CA ARG A 69 -10.73 3.07 -13.28
C ARG A 69 -11.26 2.75 -11.89
N GLY A 70 -11.16 1.50 -11.44
CA GLY A 70 -11.60 1.09 -10.11
C GLY A 70 -10.89 1.87 -8.99
N PHE A 71 -9.57 2.06 -9.12
CA PHE A 71 -8.80 2.85 -8.17
C PHE A 71 -9.23 4.33 -8.16
N THR A 72 -9.36 4.95 -9.33
CA THR A 72 -9.73 6.37 -9.45
C THR A 72 -11.16 6.64 -8.98
N ASP A 73 -12.12 5.79 -9.32
CA ASP A 73 -13.50 5.91 -8.83
C ASP A 73 -13.56 5.76 -7.30
N ALA A 74 -12.84 4.77 -6.72
CA ALA A 74 -12.72 4.63 -5.28
C ALA A 74 -12.06 5.86 -4.62
N TYR A 75 -11.05 6.45 -5.27
CA TYR A 75 -10.40 7.67 -4.80
C TYR A 75 -11.40 8.83 -4.74
N LEU A 76 -12.14 9.09 -5.82
CA LEU A 76 -13.13 10.16 -5.90
C LEU A 76 -14.27 10.00 -4.88
N LEU A 77 -14.63 8.76 -4.51
CA LEU A 77 -15.66 8.48 -3.51
C LEU A 77 -15.17 8.66 -2.07
N THR A 78 -13.88 8.43 -1.80
CA THR A 78 -13.32 8.37 -0.42
C THR A 78 -12.56 9.62 -0.03
N ARG A 79 -12.03 10.37 -1.00
CA ARG A 79 -11.34 11.63 -0.81
C ARG A 79 -12.20 12.71 -1.42
N ASN A 80 -12.54 13.75 -0.66
CA ASN A 80 -13.24 14.95 -1.13
C ASN A 80 -12.35 15.80 -2.08
N ASN A 81 -11.66 15.20 -3.05
CA ASN A 81 -10.90 15.85 -4.14
C ASN A 81 -10.01 17.03 -3.72
N GLN A 82 -9.37 16.99 -2.54
CA GLN A 82 -8.70 18.20 -2.04
C GLN A 82 -7.32 18.46 -2.65
N ASP A 83 -6.70 17.48 -3.29
CA ASP A 83 -5.34 17.59 -3.84
C ASP A 83 -5.15 17.02 -5.25
N ILE A 84 -6.10 16.23 -5.76
CA ILE A 84 -6.04 15.59 -7.08
C ILE A 84 -7.27 15.97 -7.92
N CYS A 85 -7.02 16.53 -9.09
CA CYS A 85 -8.03 17.00 -10.03
C CYS A 85 -7.92 16.25 -11.36
N LEU A 86 -8.65 15.14 -11.47
CA LEU A 86 -8.67 14.32 -12.68
C LEU A 86 -9.40 15.05 -13.82
N PRO A 87 -8.98 14.83 -15.09
CA PRO A 87 -9.65 15.43 -16.23
C PRO A 87 -11.08 14.88 -16.40
N GLU A 88 -12.01 15.75 -16.81
CA GLU A 88 -13.41 15.38 -17.04
C GLU A 88 -13.58 14.57 -18.34
N GLN A 89 -12.74 14.83 -19.34
CA GLN A 89 -12.76 14.18 -20.64
C GLN A 89 -11.56 13.24 -20.76
N ASN A 90 -11.78 12.10 -21.43
CA ASN A 90 -10.74 11.10 -21.69
C ASN A 90 -9.99 10.61 -20.43
N ARG A 91 -10.66 10.63 -19.27
CA ARG A 91 -10.04 10.40 -17.95
C ARG A 91 -9.23 9.12 -17.88
N ASP A 92 -9.81 8.03 -18.35
CA ASP A 92 -9.20 6.70 -18.19
C ASP A 92 -7.91 6.59 -19.00
N ASP A 93 -7.89 7.13 -20.22
CA ASP A 93 -6.71 7.15 -21.08
C ASP A 93 -5.63 8.11 -20.58
N GLU A 94 -6.01 9.31 -20.12
CA GLU A 94 -5.08 10.26 -19.50
C GLU A 94 -4.41 9.68 -18.25
N VAL A 95 -5.19 9.01 -17.40
CA VAL A 95 -4.67 8.33 -16.20
C VAL A 95 -3.76 7.17 -16.58
N ARG A 96 -4.13 6.37 -17.59
CA ARG A 96 -3.30 5.27 -18.10
C ARG A 96 -1.97 5.78 -18.64
N TRP A 97 -1.99 6.81 -19.48
CA TRP A 97 -0.78 7.43 -20.02
C TRP A 97 0.11 8.00 -18.91
N ALA A 98 -0.47 8.70 -17.95
CA ALA A 98 0.25 9.23 -16.80
C ALA A 98 0.92 8.11 -16.00
N PHE A 99 0.20 7.01 -15.74
CA PHE A 99 0.72 5.85 -15.00
C PHE A 99 1.88 5.20 -15.75
N MET A 100 1.72 4.92 -17.05
CA MET A 100 2.78 4.34 -17.87
C MET A 100 4.03 5.23 -17.90
N LYS A 101 3.84 6.54 -18.06
CA LYS A 101 4.94 7.51 -18.04
C LYS A 101 5.66 7.54 -16.69
N CYS A 102 4.90 7.60 -15.59
CA CYS A 102 5.44 7.61 -14.23
C CYS A 102 6.22 6.32 -13.93
N ALA A 103 5.66 5.15 -14.24
CA ALA A 103 6.33 3.87 -14.06
C ALA A 103 7.58 3.72 -14.95
N LYS A 104 7.57 4.30 -16.16
CA LYS A 104 8.77 4.41 -17.02
C LYS A 104 9.87 5.24 -16.37
N GLN A 105 9.52 6.38 -15.78
CA GLN A 105 10.47 7.30 -15.14
C GLN A 105 11.02 6.77 -13.80
N ASN A 106 10.26 5.93 -13.10
CA ASN A 106 10.59 5.43 -11.76
C ASN A 106 10.87 3.91 -11.75
N PHE A 107 11.83 3.45 -12.56
CA PHE A 107 12.13 2.02 -12.73
C PHE A 107 12.42 1.30 -11.40
N GLY A 108 13.16 1.93 -10.48
CA GLY A 108 13.52 1.34 -9.18
C GLY A 108 12.34 1.11 -8.25
N GLU A 109 11.21 1.78 -8.48
CA GLU A 109 10.04 1.73 -7.62
C GLU A 109 9.03 0.65 -8.07
N ARG A 110 9.24 0.01 -9.22
CA ARG A 110 8.20 -0.83 -9.85
C ARG A 110 7.80 -2.09 -9.06
N ARG A 111 8.61 -2.49 -8.08
CA ARG A 111 8.30 -3.61 -7.17
C ARG A 111 7.36 -3.22 -6.03
N ARG A 112 7.00 -1.95 -5.90
CA ARG A 112 6.03 -1.49 -4.90
C ARG A 112 4.60 -1.87 -5.31
N PRO A 113 3.65 -1.88 -4.36
CA PRO A 113 2.26 -2.13 -4.65
C PRO A 113 1.72 -1.19 -5.74
N ALA A 114 0.95 -1.74 -6.67
CA ALA A 114 0.35 -1.01 -7.78
C ALA A 114 -0.50 0.18 -7.29
N ALA A 115 -1.28 -0.03 -6.23
CA ALA A 115 -2.09 1.01 -5.60
C ALA A 115 -1.27 2.24 -5.17
N GLU A 116 -0.06 2.05 -4.63
CA GLU A 116 0.82 3.15 -4.26
C GLU A 116 1.34 3.88 -5.50
N GLY A 117 1.71 3.13 -6.55
CA GLY A 117 2.16 3.71 -7.81
C GLY A 117 1.08 4.52 -8.52
N VAL A 118 -0.18 4.04 -8.51
CA VAL A 118 -1.31 4.80 -9.04
C VAL A 118 -1.51 6.06 -8.22
N LEU A 119 -1.59 5.99 -6.89
CA LEU A 119 -1.75 7.19 -6.07
C LEU A 119 -0.62 8.21 -6.26
N ALA A 120 0.63 7.76 -6.31
CA ALA A 120 1.78 8.63 -6.57
C ALA A 120 1.70 9.30 -7.94
N THR A 121 1.30 8.53 -8.97
CA THR A 121 1.04 9.06 -10.31
C THR A 121 -0.02 10.14 -10.28
N LEU A 122 -1.16 9.89 -9.63
CA LEU A 122 -2.27 10.84 -9.61
C LEU A 122 -1.87 12.17 -8.96
N LYS A 123 -1.12 12.10 -7.85
CA LYS A 123 -0.60 13.29 -7.16
C LYS A 123 0.38 14.10 -8.01
N GLN A 124 1.23 13.41 -8.78
CA GLN A 124 2.25 14.07 -9.60
C GLN A 124 1.66 14.65 -10.89
N ALA A 125 0.77 13.91 -11.54
CA ALA A 125 0.26 14.24 -12.88
C ALA A 125 -0.97 15.15 -12.85
N PHE A 126 -1.78 15.08 -11.80
CA PHE A 126 -3.07 15.77 -11.72
C PHE A 126 -3.23 16.60 -10.43
N PRO A 127 -2.27 17.47 -10.06
CA PRO A 127 -2.47 18.37 -8.93
C PRO A 127 -3.62 19.35 -9.21
N CYS A 128 -4.47 19.59 -8.22
CA CYS A 128 -5.43 20.69 -8.30
C CYS A 128 -4.70 22.04 -8.37
N LYS A 129 -5.25 22.98 -9.15
CA LYS A 129 -4.76 24.35 -9.30
C LYS A 129 -5.46 25.31 -8.35
#